data_AF-A0A078IGL9-F1
#
_entry.id   AF-A0A078IGL9-F1
#
_cell.length_a   1.000
_cell.length_b   1.000
_cell.length_c   1.000
_cell.angle_alpha   90.00
_cell.angle_beta   90.00
_cell.angle_gamma   90.00
#
_symmetry.space_group_name_H-M   'P 1'
#
loop_
_entity.id
_entity.type
_entity.pdbx_description
1 polymer ?
#
loop_
_entity_poly.entity_id
_entity_poly.type
_entity_poly.pdbx_seq_one_letter_code
_entity_poly.pdbx_strand_id
1 'polypeptide(L)'
;MDEISPAVALTLSLANTMCDSGISSTLDITEMKNVADAVDMLSHQKDQSYSNGEVEHMMEEDVSEDKTLTEARSLSSDIGVAVQESEEDEVLVSDDATIISEGLIVVNARSEVTLPDTDNGRVLATAIIINETTIDQVPTAEVLITSLNHDVSMEVAASEVVIRLPEETHHNVARGSRSVYELECIPLWGTVSICGGRSEMEDAVTALPHCLKIPIKMLMGDHEGMSPSLTHLTSHFFGVYDGHGGSQVADYCQDRIHFALAEEIERIKQELCERNTGEGRQVQWEKVFVDCYLKVDNEVKGKISRPVAVSPETVGSTAVVALVCSSHIIVSNCGDSRAVLLRGKDSMPLSVDHKPDREDEYARIERAGGKVIQWQGARVSGVLAMSRSIGDEYLEPYVIPDPEVTFMPRAREDECLILASDGLWDVISNQDACEFARKRILWWHKKNGALPLAERGVGEDQACQAASDYLSKLAIQKGSKDNISIIVVDLKAQRKFKTRS
;
A
#
# COMPACT_ATOMS: atom_id res chain seq x y z
N MET A 1 22.13 -54.94 -9.68
CA MET A 1 23.48 -54.92 -9.08
C MET A 1 23.72 -53.52 -8.56
N ASP A 2 22.98 -53.07 -7.54
CA ASP A 2 22.81 -53.63 -6.17
C ASP A 2 24.02 -53.21 -5.31
N GLU A 3 23.91 -52.73 -4.07
CA GLU A 3 22.77 -52.71 -3.12
C GLU A 3 23.12 -51.81 -1.89
N ILE A 4 22.12 -51.50 -1.03
CA ILE A 4 22.26 -51.32 0.45
C ILE A 4 23.12 -50.12 0.98
N SER A 5 22.78 -49.35 2.02
CA SER A 5 21.57 -49.17 2.87
C SER A 5 21.70 -47.88 3.72
N PRO A 6 20.64 -47.39 4.39
CA PRO A 6 20.66 -46.16 5.20
C PRO A 6 21.21 -46.35 6.62
N ALA A 7 21.64 -45.25 7.25
CA ALA A 7 22.12 -45.22 8.64
C ALA A 7 21.07 -44.64 9.61
N VAL A 8 20.89 -45.31 10.76
CA VAL A 8 20.06 -44.90 11.90
C VAL A 8 20.99 -44.65 13.10
N ALA A 9 20.66 -43.68 13.95
CA ALA A 9 21.26 -43.52 15.28
C ALA A 9 20.17 -43.19 16.32
N LEU A 10 20.27 -43.78 17.52
CA LEU A 10 19.25 -43.75 18.57
C LEU A 10 19.81 -43.21 19.90
N THR A 11 19.00 -42.34 20.53
CA THR A 11 18.81 -42.14 21.98
C THR A 11 20.00 -41.97 22.95
N LEU A 12 19.86 -40.97 23.82
CA LEU A 12 20.08 -41.12 25.26
C LEU A 12 18.97 -40.36 26.02
N SER A 13 18.53 -40.91 27.17
CA SER A 13 17.43 -40.36 27.97
C SER A 13 17.89 -39.89 29.34
N LEU A 14 17.06 -39.08 30.00
CA LEU A 14 17.10 -38.83 31.43
C LEU A 14 15.65 -38.74 31.93
N ALA A 15 15.34 -39.48 32.99
CA ALA A 15 13.99 -39.63 33.52
C ALA A 15 13.94 -39.30 35.02
N ASN A 16 12.80 -38.74 35.45
CA ASN A 16 12.24 -38.68 36.82
C ASN A 16 10.93 -37.86 36.74
N THR A 17 9.82 -38.09 37.48
CA THR A 17 9.18 -39.30 38.04
C THR A 17 7.84 -38.88 38.70
N MET A 18 6.71 -39.46 38.29
CA MET A 18 5.42 -39.62 39.03
C MET A 18 4.63 -38.35 39.48
N CYS A 19 3.30 -38.34 39.68
CA CYS A 19 2.31 -39.41 39.94
C CYS A 19 0.96 -39.26 39.16
N ASP A 20 0.28 -40.41 38.97
CA ASP A 20 -1.18 -40.74 39.02
C ASP A 20 -2.30 -39.65 38.95
N SER A 21 -3.52 -39.90 38.41
CA SER A 21 -4.18 -41.18 38.03
C SER A 21 -5.49 -41.02 37.21
N GLY A 22 -5.80 -42.03 36.35
CA GLY A 22 -7.17 -42.51 35.97
C GLY A 22 -8.11 -41.63 35.09
N ILE A 23 -9.07 -42.13 34.29
CA ILE A 23 -9.57 -43.49 33.93
C ILE A 23 -10.19 -43.46 32.49
N SER A 24 -10.10 -44.58 31.76
CA SER A 24 -10.94 -45.12 30.64
C SER A 24 -12.24 -44.36 30.25
N SER A 25 -12.73 -44.28 28.99
CA SER A 25 -12.76 -45.21 27.83
C SER A 25 -12.98 -44.40 26.51
N THR A 26 -13.13 -44.89 25.26
CA THR A 26 -13.29 -46.23 24.63
C THR A 26 -12.76 -46.18 23.16
N LEU A 27 -13.12 -47.12 22.28
CA LEU A 27 -12.94 -47.08 20.81
C LEU A 27 -14.30 -47.01 20.08
N ASP A 28 -14.30 -46.63 18.79
CA ASP A 28 -14.70 -47.58 17.74
C ASP A 28 -14.13 -47.22 16.34
N ILE A 29 -13.86 -48.25 15.52
CA ILE A 29 -13.26 -48.17 14.17
C ILE A 29 -14.07 -49.08 13.23
N THR A 30 -14.36 -48.61 12.01
CA THR A 30 -14.72 -49.41 10.81
C THR A 30 -14.65 -48.46 9.61
N GLU A 31 -13.73 -48.51 8.65
CA GLU A 31 -13.17 -49.56 7.78
C GLU A 31 -13.74 -49.50 6.33
N MET A 32 -12.86 -48.98 5.45
CA MET A 32 -12.70 -49.18 4.00
C MET A 32 -13.86 -49.59 3.08
N LYS A 33 -13.94 -48.90 1.93
CA LYS A 33 -14.15 -49.59 0.64
C LYS A 33 -13.49 -48.88 -0.55
N ASN A 34 -12.53 -49.56 -1.18
CA ASN A 34 -12.00 -49.21 -2.50
C ASN A 34 -12.93 -49.72 -3.61
N VAL A 35 -13.06 -48.96 -4.70
CA VAL A 35 -13.35 -49.48 -6.05
C VAL A 35 -12.54 -48.64 -7.05
N ALA A 36 -11.95 -49.31 -8.04
CA ALA A 36 -11.18 -48.71 -9.13
C ALA A 36 -11.85 -48.98 -10.48
N ASP A 37 -11.21 -48.48 -11.55
CA ASP A 37 -11.52 -48.70 -12.98
C ASP A 37 -12.80 -47.99 -13.51
N ALA A 38 -12.89 -47.59 -14.78
CA ALA A 38 -12.02 -47.88 -15.93
C ALA A 38 -11.87 -46.68 -16.89
N VAL A 39 -10.79 -46.73 -17.69
CA VAL A 39 -10.65 -45.98 -18.95
C VAL A 39 -11.40 -46.75 -20.04
N ASP A 40 -12.12 -46.07 -20.94
CA ASP A 40 -12.10 -46.49 -22.34
C ASP A 40 -12.28 -45.33 -23.33
N MET A 41 -11.64 -45.47 -24.48
CA MET A 41 -11.82 -44.63 -25.66
C MET A 41 -12.60 -45.43 -26.70
N LEU A 42 -13.41 -44.79 -27.55
CA LEU A 42 -13.46 -45.16 -28.98
C LEU A 42 -14.19 -44.11 -29.82
N SER A 43 -13.98 -44.22 -31.13
CA SER A 43 -14.19 -43.20 -32.15
C SER A 43 -15.27 -43.58 -33.18
N HIS A 44 -15.55 -42.63 -34.08
CA HIS A 44 -16.39 -42.75 -35.29
C HIS A 44 -17.93 -42.76 -35.06
N GLN A 45 -18.78 -42.28 -35.98
CA GLN A 45 -18.54 -41.90 -37.39
C GLN A 45 -19.42 -40.73 -37.87
N LYS A 46 -19.20 -40.30 -39.13
CA LYS A 46 -19.84 -39.20 -39.87
C LYS A 46 -21.37 -39.34 -40.03
N ASP A 47 -22.04 -38.23 -40.31
CA ASP A 47 -22.70 -38.07 -41.62
C ASP A 47 -22.92 -36.60 -42.05
N GLN A 48 -23.12 -36.37 -43.37
CA GLN A 48 -23.25 -35.05 -44.02
C GLN A 48 -24.59 -34.89 -44.77
N SER A 49 -25.22 -33.71 -44.68
CA SER A 49 -25.99 -33.03 -45.75
C SER A 49 -26.45 -31.65 -45.26
N TYR A 50 -26.08 -30.52 -45.89
CA TYR A 50 -26.69 -29.91 -47.09
C TYR A 50 -28.23 -29.78 -46.98
N SER A 51 -28.83 -28.57 -46.97
CA SER A 51 -28.86 -27.66 -48.13
C SER A 51 -29.26 -26.20 -47.81
N ASN A 52 -29.08 -25.33 -48.82
CA ASN A 52 -29.31 -23.87 -48.80
C ASN A 52 -30.79 -23.44 -48.73
N GLY A 53 -31.00 -22.15 -48.40
CA GLY A 53 -32.25 -21.42 -48.63
C GLY A 53 -32.06 -19.89 -48.56
N GLU A 54 -31.60 -19.27 -49.64
CA GLU A 54 -31.85 -17.84 -49.93
C GLU A 54 -33.37 -17.67 -50.26
N VAL A 55 -34.02 -16.49 -50.25
CA VAL A 55 -33.89 -15.40 -51.26
C VAL A 55 -34.87 -14.24 -50.88
N GLU A 56 -34.46 -12.99 -51.17
CA GLU A 56 -35.23 -11.72 -51.36
C GLU A 56 -36.15 -11.13 -50.25
N HIS A 57 -36.64 -9.87 -50.31
CA HIS A 57 -36.23 -8.51 -50.78
C HIS A 57 -37.52 -7.64 -50.85
N MET A 58 -37.36 -6.30 -50.87
CA MET A 58 -38.33 -5.18 -51.13
C MET A 58 -38.60 -4.32 -49.88
N MET A 59 -38.21 -3.02 -49.84
CA MET A 59 -38.69 -1.83 -50.60
C MET A 59 -40.06 -1.33 -50.07
N GLU A 60 -40.35 -0.03 -49.85
CA GLU A 60 -39.68 1.23 -50.28
C GLU A 60 -40.26 2.46 -49.49
N GLU A 61 -39.53 3.60 -49.46
CA GLU A 61 -40.01 5.02 -49.56
C GLU A 61 -41.04 5.67 -48.56
N ASP A 62 -41.06 7.00 -48.29
CA ASP A 62 -40.06 8.10 -48.43
C ASP A 62 -40.49 9.43 -47.71
N VAL A 63 -39.58 10.42 -47.60
CA VAL A 63 -39.80 11.92 -47.65
C VAL A 63 -40.63 12.60 -46.50
N SER A 64 -40.42 13.86 -46.02
CA SER A 64 -39.75 15.08 -46.54
C SER A 64 -39.02 15.98 -45.50
N GLU A 65 -38.12 16.81 -46.04
CA GLU A 65 -37.38 17.98 -45.52
C GLU A 65 -38.19 19.10 -44.77
N ASP A 66 -37.52 19.98 -43.99
CA ASP A 66 -37.07 21.32 -44.49
C ASP A 66 -36.03 22.02 -43.55
N LYS A 67 -35.50 23.18 -43.99
CA LYS A 67 -34.20 23.79 -43.67
C LYS A 67 -34.26 25.05 -42.78
N THR A 68 -33.11 25.43 -42.18
CA THR A 68 -32.48 26.79 -42.22
C THR A 68 -31.25 26.80 -41.29
N LEU A 69 -29.99 26.96 -41.74
CA LEU A 69 -29.27 28.15 -42.26
C LEU A 69 -29.03 29.29 -41.25
N THR A 70 -27.77 29.43 -40.80
CA THR A 70 -27.04 30.71 -40.78
C THR A 70 -25.52 30.47 -40.74
N GLU A 71 -24.76 31.33 -41.42
CA GLU A 71 -23.30 31.26 -41.58
C GLU A 71 -22.57 32.14 -40.53
N ALA A 72 -21.28 31.88 -40.25
CA ALA A 72 -20.23 32.90 -40.43
C ALA A 72 -18.78 32.45 -40.11
N ARG A 73 -17.95 32.46 -41.16
CA ARG A 73 -16.57 33.00 -41.22
C ARG A 73 -15.43 32.39 -40.39
N SER A 74 -14.54 31.75 -41.14
CA SER A 74 -13.10 31.60 -40.95
C SER A 74 -12.34 32.88 -40.57
N LEU A 75 -11.26 32.73 -39.80
CA LEU A 75 -10.05 33.57 -39.89
C LEU A 75 -8.80 32.74 -39.55
N SER A 76 -7.83 32.77 -40.45
CA SER A 76 -6.52 32.12 -40.34
C SER A 76 -5.45 33.11 -39.89
N SER A 77 -4.48 32.68 -39.07
CA SER A 77 -3.20 33.38 -38.95
C SER A 77 -2.07 32.44 -38.53
N ASP A 78 -1.28 31.98 -39.50
CA ASP A 78 0.07 31.47 -39.26
C ASP A 78 0.97 32.62 -38.80
N ILE A 79 1.66 32.46 -37.67
CA ILE A 79 2.91 33.19 -37.38
C ILE A 79 3.88 32.19 -36.78
N GLY A 80 4.82 31.72 -37.60
CA GLY A 80 6.04 31.09 -37.12
C GLY A 80 7.10 32.16 -36.84
N VAL A 81 7.79 32.08 -35.70
CA VAL A 81 9.01 32.84 -35.44
C VAL A 81 10.06 31.88 -34.88
N ALA A 82 11.15 31.72 -35.64
CA ALA A 82 12.40 31.18 -35.14
C ALA A 82 13.30 32.35 -34.72
N VAL A 83 13.98 32.25 -33.58
CA VAL A 83 15.13 33.10 -33.23
C VAL A 83 16.21 32.21 -32.62
N GLN A 84 17.46 32.50 -32.97
CA GLN A 84 18.66 31.75 -32.63
C GLN A 84 19.68 32.70 -31.99
N GLU A 85 20.35 32.23 -30.93
CA GLU A 85 21.66 32.59 -30.34
C GLU A 85 22.17 34.05 -30.25
N SER A 86 22.67 34.39 -29.05
CA SER A 86 23.83 35.25 -28.67
C SER A 86 23.46 36.19 -27.52
N GLU A 87 24.25 36.55 -26.52
CA GLU A 87 25.51 36.11 -25.88
C GLU A 87 25.72 37.12 -24.70
N GLU A 88 26.53 36.77 -23.71
CA GLU A 88 27.22 37.63 -22.71
C GLU A 88 26.46 38.68 -21.84
N ASP A 89 26.69 38.60 -20.52
CA ASP A 89 27.09 39.76 -19.69
C ASP A 89 27.70 39.27 -18.35
N GLU A 90 28.97 39.62 -18.08
CA GLU A 90 29.64 39.46 -16.78
C GLU A 90 29.59 40.77 -15.97
N VAL A 91 29.27 40.72 -14.67
CA VAL A 91 29.72 41.75 -13.70
C VAL A 91 30.05 41.11 -12.34
N LEU A 92 31.17 41.54 -11.75
CA LEU A 92 31.70 41.10 -10.46
C LEU A 92 31.43 42.11 -9.32
N VAL A 93 31.06 41.57 -8.14
CA VAL A 93 31.42 42.00 -6.76
C VAL A 93 31.12 43.43 -6.28
N SER A 94 30.38 43.52 -5.16
CA SER A 94 30.70 44.43 -4.03
C SER A 94 30.09 43.93 -2.71
N ASP A 95 30.84 44.06 -1.61
CA ASP A 95 30.54 43.56 -0.25
C ASP A 95 29.61 44.46 0.61
N ASP A 96 29.41 44.00 1.85
CA ASP A 96 28.96 44.70 3.07
C ASP A 96 27.47 45.01 3.32
N ALA A 97 26.86 44.21 4.21
CA ALA A 97 26.25 44.72 5.47
C ALA A 97 25.99 43.60 6.50
N THR A 98 26.59 43.70 7.68
CA THR A 98 26.40 42.82 8.85
C THR A 98 25.17 43.21 9.70
N ILE A 99 24.42 42.22 10.21
CA ILE A 99 23.70 42.28 11.50
C ILE A 99 23.81 40.90 12.21
N ILE A 100 23.92 40.90 13.54
CA ILE A 100 24.22 39.74 14.41
C ILE A 100 23.01 39.41 15.31
N SER A 101 22.64 38.12 15.41
CA SER A 101 21.84 37.46 16.49
C SER A 101 21.60 36.00 16.03
N GLU A 102 21.65 34.92 16.83
CA GLU A 102 22.02 34.70 18.24
C GLU A 102 22.61 33.27 18.39
N GLY A 103 23.25 32.98 19.53
CA GLY A 103 24.26 31.93 19.66
C GLY A 103 23.87 30.45 19.46
N LEU A 104 24.80 29.70 18.85
CA LEU A 104 25.06 28.29 19.18
C LEU A 104 26.58 28.08 19.27
N ILE A 105 27.09 27.63 20.42
CA ILE A 105 28.53 27.37 20.62
C ILE A 105 28.81 25.90 20.28
N VAL A 106 29.56 25.66 19.21
CA VAL A 106 30.08 24.32 18.89
C VAL A 106 31.33 24.06 19.71
N VAL A 107 31.20 23.26 20.77
CA VAL A 107 32.33 22.84 21.61
C VAL A 107 32.98 21.59 20.99
N ASN A 108 34.26 21.68 20.65
CA ASN A 108 35.00 20.55 20.08
C ASN A 108 35.79 19.80 21.16
N ALA A 109 36.19 18.56 20.91
CA ALA A 109 36.61 17.57 21.92
C ALA A 109 37.96 17.84 22.67
N ARG A 110 38.44 19.09 22.67
CA ARG A 110 39.61 19.56 23.46
C ARG A 110 39.43 20.97 24.05
N SER A 111 38.21 21.51 24.06
CA SER A 111 37.92 22.79 24.72
C SER A 111 37.81 22.61 26.23
N GLU A 112 38.72 23.22 26.99
CA GLU A 112 38.51 23.42 28.44
C GLU A 112 37.37 24.45 28.64
N VAL A 113 36.34 24.06 29.40
CA VAL A 113 35.22 24.94 29.73
C VAL A 113 35.48 25.57 31.10
N THR A 114 35.93 26.81 31.12
CA THR A 114 36.02 27.61 32.35
C THR A 114 34.65 28.19 32.68
N LEU A 115 34.08 27.78 33.82
CA LEU A 115 32.89 28.43 34.38
C LEU A 115 33.30 29.75 35.05
N PRO A 116 32.45 30.80 35.04
CA PRO A 116 32.68 32.02 35.79
C PRO A 116 32.62 31.74 37.31
N ASP A 117 33.38 32.51 38.10
CA ASP A 117 33.52 32.32 39.54
C ASP A 117 32.19 32.15 40.28
N THR A 118 32.02 31.00 40.93
CA THR A 118 31.04 30.79 41.99
C THR A 118 31.77 30.48 43.29
N ASP A 119 31.73 31.41 44.23
CA ASP A 119 32.35 31.25 45.56
C ASP A 119 31.90 29.96 46.25
N ASN A 120 32.87 29.14 46.66
CA ASN A 120 32.76 28.07 47.66
C ASN A 120 31.64 27.01 47.46
N GLY A 121 31.58 26.39 46.27
CA GLY A 121 30.84 25.13 46.06
C GLY A 121 31.67 24.09 45.29
N ARG A 122 31.75 22.85 45.79
CA ARG A 122 32.48 21.74 45.12
C ARG A 122 31.51 20.81 44.41
N VAL A 123 31.57 20.76 43.08
CA VAL A 123 30.78 19.83 42.24
C VAL A 123 31.28 18.39 42.44
N LEU A 124 30.37 17.42 42.60
CA LEU A 124 30.72 16.02 42.88
C LEU A 124 30.14 14.96 41.91
N ALA A 125 29.17 15.31 41.06
CA ALA A 125 28.77 14.50 39.90
C ALA A 125 27.96 15.33 38.90
N THR A 126 28.06 14.97 37.61
CA THR A 126 27.12 15.41 36.56
C THR A 126 26.41 14.18 36.05
N ALA A 127 25.11 14.05 36.34
CA ALA A 127 24.26 13.00 35.79
C ALA A 127 23.29 13.62 34.78
N ILE A 128 23.39 13.21 33.52
CA ILE A 128 22.42 13.57 32.48
C ILE A 128 21.37 12.45 32.45
N ILE A 129 20.17 12.72 32.97
CA ILE A 129 19.04 11.82 32.89
C ILE A 129 18.19 12.23 31.68
N ILE A 130 18.21 11.41 30.64
CA ILE A 130 17.32 11.58 29.49
C ILE A 130 16.04 10.78 29.79
N ASN A 131 14.98 11.48 30.20
CA ASN A 131 13.66 10.87 30.33
C ASN A 131 12.97 10.88 28.96
N GLU A 132 12.61 9.70 28.45
CA GLU A 132 11.70 9.61 27.32
C GLU A 132 10.27 9.89 27.80
N THR A 133 9.73 11.05 27.44
CA THR A 133 8.29 11.34 27.52
C THR A 133 7.78 11.80 26.16
N THR A 134 6.55 11.36 25.85
CA THR A 134 5.96 11.37 24.51
C THR A 134 5.78 12.74 23.88
N ILE A 135 6.20 12.85 22.61
CA ILE A 135 5.70 13.72 21.52
C ILE A 135 5.64 15.24 21.84
N ASP A 136 6.39 16.01 21.05
CA ASP A 136 6.41 17.47 20.96
C ASP A 136 6.90 18.25 22.20
N GLN A 137 8.16 18.05 22.58
CA GLN A 137 9.05 19.15 23.01
C GLN A 137 10.55 18.79 22.96
N VAL A 138 11.40 19.83 22.89
CA VAL A 138 12.87 19.75 22.88
C VAL A 138 13.38 19.10 24.17
N PRO A 139 14.42 18.25 24.15
CA PRO A 139 14.96 17.63 25.36
C PRO A 139 15.53 18.67 26.32
N THR A 140 14.82 18.89 27.43
CA THR A 140 15.24 19.80 28.50
C THR A 140 16.13 19.06 29.49
N ALA A 141 17.38 19.50 29.63
CA ALA A 141 18.28 18.97 30.66
C ALA A 141 18.03 19.70 31.99
N GLU A 142 17.44 19.01 32.97
CA GLU A 142 17.35 19.54 34.35
C GLU A 142 18.63 19.22 35.14
N VAL A 143 19.20 20.24 35.78
CA VAL A 143 20.35 20.10 36.69
C VAL A 143 19.84 20.04 38.12
N LEU A 144 19.78 18.84 38.69
CA LEU A 144 19.39 18.62 40.08
C LEU A 144 20.56 18.93 41.04
N ILE A 145 20.52 20.09 41.68
CA ILE A 145 21.47 20.50 42.72
C ILE A 145 20.90 20.14 44.10
N THR A 146 21.33 19.00 44.66
CA THR A 146 21.04 18.63 46.05
C THR A 146 22.25 18.93 46.94
N SER A 147 22.11 19.86 47.88
CA SER A 147 23.09 20.05 48.95
C SER A 147 22.74 19.17 50.16
N LEU A 148 23.74 18.47 50.71
CA LEU A 148 23.65 17.76 51.97
C LEU A 148 24.84 18.17 52.85
N ASN A 149 24.56 18.49 54.11
CA ASN A 149 25.58 18.92 55.08
C ASN A 149 26.21 17.72 55.80
N HIS A 150 27.53 17.80 55.98
CA HIS A 150 28.41 17.07 56.90
C HIS A 150 28.68 15.55 56.72
N ASP A 151 29.98 15.25 56.76
CA ASP A 151 30.66 14.07 57.33
C ASP A 151 30.23 12.64 56.92
N VAL A 152 30.68 12.20 55.74
CA VAL A 152 31.28 10.85 55.56
C VAL A 152 32.36 10.91 54.47
N SER A 153 33.51 10.27 54.68
CA SER A 153 34.48 10.00 53.61
C SER A 153 34.11 8.71 52.85
N MET A 154 33.98 8.78 51.52
CA MET A 154 33.96 7.59 50.67
C MET A 154 34.88 7.78 49.46
N GLU A 155 35.82 6.86 49.29
CA GLU A 155 36.54 6.68 48.03
C GLU A 155 35.57 6.08 47.00
N VAL A 156 35.36 6.78 45.88
CA VAL A 156 34.67 6.23 44.71
C VAL A 156 35.69 6.15 43.58
N ALA A 157 36.15 4.94 43.29
CA ALA A 157 36.96 4.68 42.12
C ALA A 157 36.09 4.88 40.87
N ALA A 158 36.41 5.90 40.07
CA ALA A 158 35.74 6.11 38.79
C ALA A 158 36.08 4.94 37.85
N SER A 159 35.11 4.08 37.58
CA SER A 159 35.22 3.08 36.52
C SER A 159 35.14 3.80 35.19
N GLU A 160 36.16 3.62 34.35
CA GLU A 160 36.29 4.30 33.07
C GLU A 160 35.22 3.79 32.10
N VAL A 161 34.12 4.54 31.95
CA VAL A 161 33.10 4.26 30.93
C VAL A 161 33.66 4.70 29.57
N VAL A 162 34.46 3.84 28.97
CA VAL A 162 34.93 3.99 27.59
C VAL A 162 33.73 3.79 26.65
N ILE A 163 32.98 4.86 26.41
CA ILE A 163 32.10 4.93 25.25
C ILE A 163 33.00 4.94 24.02
N ARG A 164 33.24 3.75 23.44
CA ARG A 164 33.73 3.65 22.07
C ARG A 164 32.64 4.21 21.15
N LEU A 165 32.76 5.50 20.84
CA LEU A 165 32.27 6.03 19.58
C LEU A 165 32.75 5.08 18.47
N PRO A 166 31.92 4.73 17.48
CA PRO A 166 32.38 3.92 16.37
C PRO A 166 33.57 4.62 15.73
N GLU A 167 34.74 3.99 15.77
CA GLU A 167 35.90 4.50 15.07
C GLU A 167 35.51 4.63 13.59
N GLU A 168 35.73 5.81 13.00
CA GLU A 168 35.79 5.95 11.54
C GLU A 168 37.02 5.17 11.05
N THR A 169 36.87 3.85 11.03
CA THR A 169 37.75 2.99 10.27
C THR A 169 37.56 3.39 8.82
N HIS A 170 38.52 4.16 8.31
CA HIS A 170 38.80 4.27 6.87
C HIS A 170 39.29 2.91 6.32
N HIS A 171 38.49 1.88 6.52
CA HIS A 171 38.47 0.75 5.63
C HIS A 171 37.90 1.23 4.30
N ASN A 172 38.56 0.86 3.21
CA ASN A 172 37.95 0.93 1.88
C ASN A 172 36.80 -0.09 1.85
N VAL A 173 35.64 0.30 2.40
CA VAL A 173 34.41 -0.48 2.33
C VAL A 173 34.02 -0.53 0.86
N ALA A 174 34.35 -1.65 0.21
CA ALA A 174 33.84 -2.00 -1.10
C ALA A 174 32.32 -1.83 -1.05
N ARG A 175 31.80 -0.87 -1.83
CA ARG A 175 30.43 -0.33 -1.85
C ARG A 175 29.37 -1.37 -1.43
N GLY A 176 29.15 -1.48 -0.12
CA GLY A 176 28.30 -2.53 0.46
C GLY A 176 26.84 -2.23 0.15
N SER A 177 26.15 -3.20 -0.47
CA SER A 177 24.70 -3.11 -0.62
C SER A 177 24.05 -3.13 0.76
N ARG A 178 23.57 -1.98 1.24
CA ARG A 178 22.62 -1.94 2.36
C ARG A 178 21.43 -2.85 2.04
N SER A 179 20.94 -3.57 3.04
CA SER A 179 19.77 -4.43 2.86
C SER A 179 18.57 -3.60 2.43
N VAL A 180 17.72 -4.11 1.52
CA VAL A 180 16.48 -3.41 1.12
C VAL A 180 15.57 -3.18 2.33
N TYR A 181 15.63 -4.09 3.30
CA TYR A 181 14.89 -4.03 4.56
C TYR A 181 15.40 -2.96 5.54
N GLU A 182 16.61 -2.43 5.33
CA GLU A 182 17.24 -1.35 6.13
C GLU A 182 17.18 0.02 5.42
N LEU A 183 16.59 0.09 4.23
CA LEU A 183 16.39 1.35 3.51
C LEU A 183 15.18 2.10 4.09
N GLU A 184 15.36 3.39 4.33
CA GLU A 184 14.27 4.31 4.64
C GLU A 184 13.30 4.38 3.45
N CYS A 185 12.01 4.11 3.71
CA CYS A 185 10.94 4.30 2.76
C CYS A 185 10.31 5.67 3.02
N ILE A 186 10.68 6.66 2.21
CA ILE A 186 10.03 7.98 2.22
C ILE A 186 8.80 7.88 1.31
N PRO A 187 7.58 8.14 1.83
CA PRO A 187 6.37 8.11 1.02
C PRO A 187 6.31 9.34 0.11
N LEU A 188 6.04 9.13 -1.17
CA LEU A 188 5.81 10.19 -2.15
C LEU A 188 4.49 9.87 -2.85
N TRP A 189 3.43 10.62 -2.55
CA TRP A 189 2.10 10.36 -3.09
C TRP A 189 1.34 11.66 -3.33
N GLY A 190 0.30 11.60 -4.15
CA GLY A 190 -0.68 12.68 -4.33
C GLY A 190 -2.05 12.07 -4.60
N THR A 191 -3.10 12.76 -4.18
CA THR A 191 -4.47 12.25 -4.19
C THR A 191 -5.40 13.19 -4.95
N VAL A 192 -6.43 12.66 -5.58
CA VAL A 192 -7.57 13.46 -6.04
C VAL A 192 -8.81 12.62 -5.83
N SER A 193 -9.89 13.24 -5.38
CA SER A 193 -11.19 12.60 -5.16
C SER A 193 -12.25 13.66 -5.45
N ILE A 194 -13.04 13.47 -6.50
CA ILE A 194 -13.98 14.47 -7.02
C ILE A 194 -15.30 13.82 -7.46
N CYS A 195 -16.41 14.53 -7.23
CA CYS A 195 -17.76 14.10 -7.60
C CYS A 195 -17.94 13.91 -9.13
N GLY A 196 -17.13 14.61 -9.92
CA GLY A 196 -17.07 14.46 -11.37
C GLY A 196 -18.40 14.82 -12.05
N GLY A 197 -19.06 13.83 -12.66
CA GLY A 197 -20.34 14.01 -13.38
C GLY A 197 -21.58 13.60 -12.61
N ARG A 198 -21.44 13.03 -11.40
CA ARG A 198 -22.56 12.58 -10.55
C ARG A 198 -23.23 13.78 -9.84
N SER A 199 -24.38 13.52 -9.22
CA SER A 199 -25.03 14.46 -8.30
C SER A 199 -24.46 14.38 -6.88
N GLU A 200 -24.06 13.18 -6.45
CA GLU A 200 -23.56 12.88 -5.11
C GLU A 200 -22.11 12.38 -5.17
N MET A 201 -21.39 12.54 -4.07
CA MET A 201 -20.06 11.98 -3.86
C MET A 201 -20.19 10.76 -2.94
N GLU A 202 -20.01 9.57 -3.50
CA GLU A 202 -20.03 8.28 -2.82
C GLU A 202 -18.61 7.69 -2.67
N ASP A 203 -17.66 8.13 -3.49
CA ASP A 203 -16.21 7.84 -3.41
C ASP A 203 -15.55 8.38 -2.12
N ALA A 204 -14.58 7.62 -1.59
CA ALA A 204 -13.73 7.99 -0.45
C ALA A 204 -12.26 7.57 -0.65
N VAL A 205 -11.32 8.25 0.01
CA VAL A 205 -9.87 7.97 -0.11
C VAL A 205 -9.12 8.08 1.22
N THR A 206 -8.01 7.36 1.35
CA THR A 206 -7.16 7.41 2.54
C THR A 206 -5.70 7.24 2.17
N ALA A 207 -4.84 8.12 2.69
CA ALA A 207 -3.39 8.02 2.56
C ALA A 207 -2.75 8.30 3.92
N LEU A 208 -2.15 7.28 4.54
CA LEU A 208 -1.57 7.35 5.88
C LEU A 208 -0.10 6.95 5.83
N PRO A 209 0.82 7.92 5.73
CA PRO A 209 2.26 7.66 5.76
C PRO A 209 2.67 7.16 7.14
N HIS A 210 3.59 6.18 7.19
CA HIS A 210 4.18 5.65 8.44
C HIS A 210 3.18 5.02 9.41
N CYS A 211 1.98 4.65 8.91
CA CYS A 211 0.86 4.14 9.71
C CYS A 211 1.13 2.80 10.40
N LEU A 212 1.82 1.87 9.74
CA LEU A 212 1.91 0.47 10.19
C LEU A 212 3.35 0.00 10.37
N LYS A 213 3.55 -0.87 11.37
CA LYS A 213 4.82 -1.57 11.65
C LYS A 213 4.67 -3.04 11.28
N ILE A 214 5.01 -3.38 10.04
CA ILE A 214 4.88 -4.76 9.52
C ILE A 214 5.98 -5.63 10.16
N PRO A 215 5.64 -6.76 10.82
CA PRO A 215 6.63 -7.72 11.30
C PRO A 215 7.51 -8.23 10.16
N ILE A 216 8.84 -8.18 10.34
CA ILE A 216 9.81 -8.59 9.32
C ILE A 216 9.58 -10.02 8.77
N LYS A 217 9.10 -10.93 9.62
CA LYS A 217 8.74 -12.32 9.29
C LYS A 217 7.64 -12.43 8.21
N MET A 218 6.76 -11.43 8.10
CA MET A 218 5.70 -11.37 7.07
C MET A 218 6.20 -10.84 5.72
N LEU A 219 7.50 -10.49 5.61
CA LEU A 219 8.11 -9.92 4.41
C LEU A 219 9.28 -10.77 3.89
N MET A 220 10.21 -11.17 4.77
CA MET A 220 11.42 -11.89 4.39
C MET A 220 11.20 -13.35 4.00
N GLY A 221 12.01 -13.85 3.07
CA GLY A 221 12.14 -15.28 2.77
C GLY A 221 13.02 -16.04 3.77
N ASP A 222 12.79 -17.34 3.96
CA ASP A 222 13.62 -18.20 4.83
C ASP A 222 15.09 -18.29 4.38
N HIS A 223 15.37 -17.90 3.13
CA HIS A 223 16.71 -17.86 2.54
C HIS A 223 17.40 -16.49 2.67
N GLU A 224 16.73 -15.48 3.21
CA GLU A 224 17.29 -14.14 3.39
C GLU A 224 17.87 -13.98 4.79
N GLY A 225 19.14 -13.62 4.88
CA GLY A 225 19.88 -13.57 6.15
C GLY A 225 19.28 -12.56 7.13
N MET A 226 18.77 -13.06 8.26
CA MET A 226 18.17 -12.24 9.32
C MET A 226 19.21 -11.35 10.02
N SER A 227 19.09 -10.03 9.88
CA SER A 227 19.78 -9.08 10.76
C SER A 227 19.12 -9.10 12.14
N PRO A 228 19.83 -9.41 13.25
CA PRO A 228 19.20 -9.58 14.57
C PRO A 228 18.48 -8.34 15.13
N SER A 229 18.78 -7.15 14.60
CA SER A 229 18.23 -5.87 15.08
C SER A 229 16.94 -5.44 14.38
N LEU A 230 16.63 -5.97 13.19
CA LEU A 230 15.48 -5.52 12.41
C LEU A 230 14.23 -6.33 12.76
N THR A 231 13.32 -5.75 13.55
CA THR A 231 12.10 -6.42 14.01
C THR A 231 10.88 -6.15 13.12
N HIS A 232 10.82 -4.99 12.46
CA HIS A 232 9.70 -4.54 11.67
C HIS A 232 10.15 -3.57 10.55
N LEU A 233 9.31 -3.42 9.53
CA LEU A 233 9.40 -2.31 8.57
C LEU A 233 8.25 -1.34 8.81
N THR A 234 8.55 -0.04 8.71
CA THR A 234 7.52 0.98 8.54
C THR A 234 6.86 0.84 7.18
N SER A 235 5.53 0.90 7.16
CA SER A 235 4.71 0.86 5.95
C SER A 235 3.77 2.06 5.89
N HIS A 236 3.51 2.51 4.68
CA HIS A 236 2.50 3.50 4.35
C HIS A 236 1.24 2.77 3.88
N PHE A 237 0.08 3.30 4.21
CA PHE A 237 -1.23 2.76 3.83
C PHE A 237 -1.86 3.70 2.80
N PHE A 238 -2.41 3.13 1.72
CA PHE A 238 -3.21 3.84 0.73
C PHE A 238 -4.48 3.05 0.47
N GLY A 239 -5.64 3.70 0.41
CA GLY A 239 -6.93 3.07 0.15
C GLY A 239 -7.83 3.96 -0.70
N VAL A 240 -8.56 3.34 -1.62
CA VAL A 240 -9.65 3.96 -2.39
C VAL A 240 -10.89 3.09 -2.22
N TYR A 241 -12.01 3.74 -1.92
CA TYR A 241 -13.29 3.09 -1.64
C TYR A 241 -14.35 3.73 -2.52
N ASP A 242 -14.85 2.98 -3.50
CA ASP A 242 -15.90 3.41 -4.42
C ASP A 242 -17.24 3.03 -3.78
N GLY A 243 -18.06 4.01 -3.40
CA GLY A 243 -19.31 3.79 -2.66
C GLY A 243 -20.52 3.68 -3.60
N HIS A 244 -21.50 2.85 -3.24
CA HIS A 244 -22.73 2.73 -4.03
C HIS A 244 -23.98 2.58 -3.16
N GLY A 245 -25.04 3.27 -3.58
CA GLY A 245 -26.30 3.35 -2.82
C GLY A 245 -26.26 4.33 -1.65
N GLY A 246 -25.14 5.04 -1.48
CA GLY A 246 -24.81 5.96 -0.41
C GLY A 246 -23.31 5.95 -0.07
N SER A 247 -22.77 7.06 0.44
CA SER A 247 -21.35 7.19 0.81
C SER A 247 -20.97 6.44 2.09
N GLN A 248 -21.95 6.05 2.93
CA GLN A 248 -21.72 5.73 4.34
C GLN A 248 -20.73 4.58 4.56
N VAL A 249 -20.68 3.60 3.65
CA VAL A 249 -19.75 2.46 3.75
C VAL A 249 -18.36 2.85 3.26
N ALA A 250 -18.24 3.69 2.23
CA ALA A 250 -16.97 4.22 1.75
C ALA A 250 -16.33 5.14 2.80
N ASP A 251 -17.12 6.07 3.37
CA ASP A 251 -16.76 6.94 4.49
C ASP A 251 -16.27 6.11 5.69
N TYR A 252 -16.99 5.03 6.03
CA TYR A 252 -16.62 4.15 7.13
C TYR A 252 -15.33 3.36 6.84
N CYS A 253 -15.12 2.90 5.60
CA CYS A 253 -13.87 2.24 5.21
C CYS A 253 -12.69 3.20 5.34
N GLN A 254 -12.84 4.45 4.89
CA GLN A 254 -11.85 5.52 5.07
C GLN A 254 -11.46 5.69 6.54
N ASP A 255 -12.43 5.81 7.44
CA ASP A 255 -12.18 6.03 8.87
C ASP A 255 -11.69 4.79 9.63
N ARG A 256 -12.05 3.57 9.19
CA ARG A 256 -11.91 2.34 10.01
C ARG A 256 -10.92 1.30 9.52
N ILE A 257 -10.83 1.04 8.21
CA ILE A 257 -10.21 -0.21 7.72
C ILE A 257 -8.72 -0.32 8.06
N HIS A 258 -8.02 0.80 8.09
CA HIS A 258 -6.59 0.87 8.44
C HIS A 258 -6.33 0.56 9.93
N PHE A 259 -7.26 0.92 10.82
CA PHE A 259 -7.21 0.51 12.24
C PHE A 259 -7.54 -0.97 12.41
N ALA A 260 -8.55 -1.48 11.69
CA ALA A 260 -8.89 -2.91 11.71
C ALA A 260 -7.69 -3.76 11.24
N LEU A 261 -7.02 -3.32 10.17
CA LEU A 261 -5.80 -3.93 9.68
C LEU A 261 -4.64 -3.88 10.69
N ALA A 262 -4.49 -2.78 11.42
CA ALA A 262 -3.48 -2.66 12.49
C ALA A 262 -3.74 -3.67 13.63
N GLU A 263 -5.01 -3.85 14.01
CA GLU A 263 -5.43 -4.84 15.02
C GLU A 263 -5.09 -6.26 14.59
N GLU A 264 -5.39 -6.65 13.34
CA GLU A 264 -5.09 -7.99 12.83
C GLU A 264 -3.58 -8.24 12.59
N ILE A 265 -2.82 -7.20 12.21
CA ILE A 265 -1.34 -7.27 12.14
C ILE A 265 -0.73 -7.51 13.52
N GLU A 266 -1.23 -6.86 14.58
CA GLU A 266 -0.74 -7.11 15.95
C GLU A 266 -1.14 -8.50 16.43
N ARG A 267 -2.33 -9.00 16.04
CA ARG A 267 -2.79 -10.37 16.34
C ARG A 267 -1.87 -11.42 15.72
N ILE A 268 -1.60 -11.35 14.42
CA ILE A 268 -0.70 -12.32 13.76
C ILE A 268 0.76 -12.16 14.22
N LYS A 269 1.20 -10.95 14.59
CA LYS A 269 2.52 -10.73 15.21
C LYS A 269 2.70 -11.51 16.51
N GLN A 270 1.65 -11.62 17.33
CA GLN A 270 1.66 -12.44 18.53
C GLN A 270 1.67 -13.94 18.18
N GLU A 271 0.81 -14.38 17.25
CA GLU A 271 0.80 -15.76 16.74
C GLU A 271 2.20 -16.20 16.25
N LEU A 272 2.88 -15.37 15.45
CA LEU A 272 4.23 -15.59 14.89
C LEU A 272 5.38 -15.52 15.93
N CYS A 273 5.11 -15.04 17.14
CA CYS A 273 6.06 -15.08 18.26
C CYS A 273 5.93 -16.37 19.06
N GLU A 274 4.70 -16.89 19.22
CA GLU A 274 4.41 -18.11 19.98
C GLU A 274 4.64 -19.38 19.16
N ARG A 275 4.26 -19.37 17.88
CA ARG A 275 4.23 -20.55 17.01
C ARG A 275 4.73 -20.19 15.61
N ASN A 276 5.60 -21.03 15.06
CA ASN A 276 5.87 -21.01 13.63
C ASN A 276 4.95 -22.03 12.95
N THR A 277 3.94 -21.56 12.24
CA THR A 277 2.97 -22.41 11.52
C THR A 277 3.56 -23.01 10.24
N GLY A 278 4.67 -22.46 9.72
CA GLY A 278 5.22 -22.84 8.41
C GLY A 278 4.37 -22.33 7.22
N GLU A 279 3.36 -21.50 7.47
CA GLU A 279 2.52 -20.91 6.44
C GLU A 279 3.30 -19.88 5.62
N GLY A 280 3.15 -19.92 4.29
CA GLY A 280 3.78 -18.95 3.39
C GLY A 280 3.24 -17.53 3.58
N ARG A 281 4.08 -16.51 3.35
CA ARG A 281 3.72 -15.09 3.53
C ARG A 281 2.44 -14.66 2.80
N GLN A 282 2.21 -15.18 1.60
CA GLN A 282 0.96 -14.95 0.85
C GLN A 282 -0.27 -15.34 1.68
N VAL A 283 -0.28 -16.56 2.25
CA VAL A 283 -1.37 -17.07 3.11
C VAL A 283 -1.51 -16.26 4.40
N GLN A 284 -0.41 -15.81 4.99
CA GLN A 284 -0.43 -14.93 6.16
C GLN A 284 -1.12 -13.59 5.84
N TRP A 285 -0.82 -12.99 4.69
CA TRP A 285 -1.45 -11.73 4.25
C TRP A 285 -2.90 -11.90 3.84
N GLU A 286 -3.24 -12.99 3.14
CA GLU A 286 -4.63 -13.38 2.83
C GLU A 286 -5.46 -13.47 4.11
N LYS A 287 -5.00 -14.23 5.12
CA LYS A 287 -5.67 -14.35 6.42
C LYS A 287 -5.89 -12.98 7.10
N VAL A 288 -4.85 -12.14 7.16
CA VAL A 288 -4.92 -10.81 7.80
C VAL A 288 -5.93 -9.90 7.10
N PHE A 289 -5.95 -9.87 5.77
CA PHE A 289 -6.87 -9.01 5.03
C PHE A 289 -8.31 -9.55 5.02
N VAL A 290 -8.51 -10.87 4.91
CA VAL A 290 -9.84 -11.49 5.05
C VAL A 290 -10.44 -11.19 6.42
N ASP A 291 -9.69 -11.43 7.51
CA ASP A 291 -10.15 -11.13 8.87
C ASP A 291 -10.45 -9.63 9.05
N CYS A 292 -9.60 -8.75 8.49
CA CYS A 292 -9.81 -7.30 8.52
C CYS A 292 -11.09 -6.86 7.78
N TYR A 293 -11.30 -7.33 6.55
CA TYR A 293 -12.45 -6.94 5.73
C TYR A 293 -13.75 -7.49 6.32
N LEU A 294 -13.75 -8.76 6.77
CA LEU A 294 -14.88 -9.37 7.45
C LEU A 294 -15.23 -8.64 8.76
N LYS A 295 -14.23 -8.15 9.50
CA LYS A 295 -14.44 -7.34 10.71
C LYS A 295 -15.15 -6.02 10.40
N VAL A 296 -14.66 -5.27 9.41
CA VAL A 296 -15.28 -4.00 8.99
C VAL A 296 -16.69 -4.22 8.45
N ASP A 297 -16.90 -5.26 7.64
CA ASP A 297 -18.21 -5.64 7.12
C ASP A 297 -19.23 -5.95 8.24
N ASN A 298 -18.82 -6.71 9.24
CA ASN A 298 -19.66 -6.99 10.41
C ASN A 298 -19.92 -5.76 11.29
N GLU A 299 -18.98 -4.81 11.37
CA GLU A 299 -19.17 -3.53 12.06
C GLU A 299 -20.14 -2.62 11.29
N VAL A 300 -20.07 -2.59 9.95
CA VAL A 300 -21.02 -1.89 9.06
C VAL A 300 -22.43 -2.42 9.25
N LYS A 301 -22.60 -3.75 9.24
CA LYS A 301 -23.89 -4.45 9.37
C LYS A 301 -24.44 -4.48 10.80
N GLY A 302 -23.74 -3.89 11.77
CA GLY A 302 -24.14 -3.91 13.19
C GLY A 302 -24.11 -5.30 13.83
N LYS A 303 -23.44 -6.28 13.19
CA LYS A 303 -23.25 -7.66 13.69
C LYS A 303 -22.22 -7.71 14.82
N ILE A 304 -21.27 -6.77 14.86
CA ILE A 304 -20.17 -6.70 15.85
C ILE A 304 -20.01 -5.28 16.42
N SER A 305 -19.74 -5.18 17.73
CA SER A 305 -19.30 -4.00 18.50
C SER A 305 -20.19 -2.74 18.52
N ARG A 306 -21.11 -2.53 17.58
CA ARG A 306 -22.02 -1.39 17.54
C ARG A 306 -23.48 -1.86 17.48
N PRO A 307 -24.38 -1.42 18.38
CA PRO A 307 -25.78 -1.86 18.40
C PRO A 307 -26.66 -1.19 17.33
N VAL A 308 -26.06 -0.44 16.40
CA VAL A 308 -26.72 0.25 15.29
C VAL A 308 -25.83 0.07 14.06
N ALA A 309 -26.40 -0.41 12.95
CA ALA A 309 -25.71 -0.52 11.67
C ALA A 309 -25.27 0.86 11.16
N VAL A 310 -24.15 0.91 10.45
CA VAL A 310 -23.57 2.15 9.91
C VAL A 310 -24.38 2.66 8.72
N SER A 311 -24.95 1.75 7.93
CA SER A 311 -25.71 2.04 6.71
C SER A 311 -26.96 1.17 6.58
N PRO A 312 -27.90 1.53 5.69
CA PRO A 312 -28.91 0.60 5.19
C PRO A 312 -28.29 -0.64 4.52
N GLU A 313 -29.04 -1.74 4.46
CA GLU A 313 -28.62 -3.02 3.86
C GLU A 313 -28.25 -2.94 2.37
N THR A 314 -28.75 -1.92 1.66
CA THR A 314 -28.55 -1.68 0.22
C THR A 314 -27.35 -0.80 -0.11
N VAL A 315 -26.55 -0.42 0.89
CA VAL A 315 -25.35 0.39 0.69
C VAL A 315 -24.13 -0.52 0.80
N GLY A 316 -23.16 -0.31 -0.08
CA GLY A 316 -21.88 -0.98 -0.03
C GLY A 316 -20.76 -0.09 -0.54
N SER A 317 -19.55 -0.63 -0.53
CA SER A 317 -18.39 0.00 -1.13
C SER A 317 -17.35 -1.03 -1.56
N THR A 318 -16.65 -0.74 -2.65
CA THR A 318 -15.39 -1.42 -2.97
C THR A 318 -14.29 -1.01 -2.00
N ALA A 319 -13.23 -1.80 -1.90
CA ALA A 319 -12.04 -1.42 -1.15
C ALA A 319 -10.77 -1.97 -1.81
N VAL A 320 -10.05 -1.11 -2.52
CA VAL A 320 -8.67 -1.39 -2.97
C VAL A 320 -7.68 -0.70 -2.03
N VAL A 321 -6.83 -1.50 -1.41
CA VAL A 321 -5.87 -1.07 -0.39
C VAL A 321 -4.46 -1.50 -0.81
N ALA A 322 -3.47 -0.64 -0.60
CA ALA A 322 -2.07 -0.94 -0.77
C ALA A 322 -1.23 -0.56 0.45
N LEU A 323 -0.46 -1.53 0.95
CA LEU A 323 0.65 -1.31 1.87
C LEU A 323 1.95 -1.20 1.08
N VAL A 324 2.68 -0.09 1.27
CA VAL A 324 3.99 0.12 0.64
C VAL A 324 5.04 0.26 1.72
N CYS A 325 6.08 -0.57 1.67
CA CYS A 325 7.29 -0.45 2.48
C CYS A 325 8.54 -0.45 1.58
N SER A 326 9.75 -0.44 2.16
CA SER A 326 10.99 -0.38 1.38
C SER A 326 11.20 -1.59 0.45
N SER A 327 10.68 -2.76 0.83
CA SER A 327 10.92 -4.05 0.18
C SER A 327 9.74 -4.58 -0.64
N HIS A 328 8.51 -4.30 -0.26
CA HIS A 328 7.31 -4.90 -0.82
C HIS A 328 6.17 -3.89 -1.00
N ILE A 329 5.27 -4.23 -1.92
CA ILE A 329 3.92 -3.69 -2.08
C ILE A 329 2.97 -4.86 -1.81
N ILE A 330 2.01 -4.68 -0.90
CA ILE A 330 0.95 -5.66 -0.64
C ILE A 330 -0.36 -5.00 -1.00
N VAL A 331 -1.08 -5.54 -1.98
CA VAL A 331 -2.39 -5.04 -2.39
C VAL A 331 -3.47 -6.00 -1.89
N SER A 332 -4.58 -5.44 -1.39
CA SER A 332 -5.81 -6.16 -1.06
C SER A 332 -6.95 -5.50 -1.84
N ASN A 333 -7.77 -6.30 -2.51
CA ASN A 333 -8.87 -5.79 -3.33
C ASN A 333 -10.19 -6.51 -3.03
N CYS A 334 -11.25 -5.75 -2.80
CA CYS A 334 -12.62 -6.25 -2.81
C CYS A 334 -13.50 -5.33 -3.66
N GLY A 335 -13.81 -5.74 -4.89
CA GLY A 335 -14.60 -4.96 -5.85
C GLY A 335 -13.85 -4.75 -7.16
N ASP A 336 -14.19 -3.68 -7.88
CA ASP A 336 -13.71 -3.32 -9.22
C ASP A 336 -12.93 -1.99 -9.30
N SER A 337 -12.77 -1.29 -8.17
CA SER A 337 -11.60 -0.43 -7.97
C SER A 337 -10.30 -1.22 -8.25
N ARG A 338 -9.25 -0.53 -8.72
CA ARG A 338 -8.03 -1.22 -9.19
C ARG A 338 -6.73 -0.57 -8.75
N ALA A 339 -5.73 -1.42 -8.45
CA ALA A 339 -4.35 -1.02 -8.21
C ALA A 339 -3.45 -1.47 -9.38
N VAL A 340 -2.65 -0.56 -9.93
CA VAL A 340 -1.77 -0.82 -11.09
C VAL A 340 -0.36 -0.28 -10.82
N LEU A 341 0.64 -1.17 -10.91
CA LEU A 341 2.07 -0.86 -10.80
C LEU A 341 2.66 -0.62 -12.19
N LEU A 342 3.43 0.45 -12.38
CA LEU A 342 4.30 0.61 -13.55
C LEU A 342 5.70 0.07 -13.24
N ARG A 343 6.07 -1.06 -13.85
CA ARG A 343 7.43 -1.65 -13.72
C ARG A 343 8.20 -1.42 -15.01
N GLY A 344 9.16 -0.49 -14.98
CA GLY A 344 9.96 -0.08 -16.14
C GLY A 344 9.14 0.66 -17.20
N LYS A 345 8.45 -0.08 -18.06
CA LYS A 345 7.55 0.44 -19.11
C LYS A 345 6.18 -0.21 -19.12
N ASP A 346 5.99 -1.33 -18.43
CA ASP A 346 4.82 -2.18 -18.57
C ASP A 346 3.90 -2.00 -17.35
N SER A 347 2.61 -1.76 -17.59
CA SER A 347 1.60 -1.72 -16.53
C SER A 347 1.28 -3.14 -16.05
N MET A 348 1.44 -3.37 -14.75
CA MET A 348 1.13 -4.61 -14.05
C MET A 348 -0.05 -4.36 -13.10
N PRO A 349 -1.27 -4.80 -13.41
CA PRO A 349 -2.35 -4.77 -12.43
C PRO A 349 -1.97 -5.65 -11.24
N LEU A 350 -2.11 -5.11 -10.02
CA LEU A 350 -1.89 -5.81 -8.77
C LEU A 350 -3.20 -6.27 -8.10
N SER A 351 -4.34 -5.88 -8.67
CA SER A 351 -5.64 -6.47 -8.39
C SER A 351 -6.35 -6.88 -9.69
N VAL A 352 -7.28 -7.82 -9.58
CA VAL A 352 -8.20 -8.22 -10.65
C VAL A 352 -9.61 -7.89 -10.19
N ASP A 353 -10.35 -7.17 -11.01
CA ASP A 353 -11.72 -6.74 -10.69
C ASP A 353 -12.61 -7.95 -10.36
N HIS A 354 -13.40 -7.82 -9.30
CA HIS A 354 -14.43 -8.77 -8.93
C HIS A 354 -15.71 -8.50 -9.74
N LYS A 355 -15.68 -8.77 -11.05
CA LYS A 355 -16.86 -8.62 -11.94
C LYS A 355 -17.66 -9.95 -11.99
N PRO A 356 -19.02 -9.93 -12.02
CA PRO A 356 -19.85 -11.13 -12.01
C PRO A 356 -19.72 -12.07 -13.22
N ASP A 357 -19.11 -11.63 -14.32
CA ASP A 357 -18.79 -12.43 -15.51
C ASP A 357 -17.40 -13.06 -15.49
N ARG A 358 -16.57 -12.81 -14.45
CA ARG A 358 -15.35 -13.58 -14.20
C ARG A 358 -15.74 -15.03 -13.89
N GLU A 359 -15.13 -16.00 -14.58
CA GLU A 359 -15.62 -17.40 -14.61
C GLU A 359 -15.75 -18.05 -13.22
N ASP A 360 -14.82 -17.75 -12.32
CA ASP A 360 -14.79 -18.23 -10.95
C ASP A 360 -15.87 -17.58 -10.07
N GLU A 361 -16.07 -16.26 -10.21
CA GLU A 361 -17.09 -15.49 -9.50
C GLU A 361 -18.50 -15.86 -9.97
N TYR A 362 -18.71 -16.01 -11.28
CA TYR A 362 -19.94 -16.53 -11.86
C TYR A 362 -20.28 -17.90 -11.25
N ALA A 363 -19.31 -18.83 -11.27
CA ALA A 363 -19.49 -20.16 -10.71
C ALA A 363 -19.68 -20.16 -9.19
N ARG A 364 -19.09 -19.20 -8.45
CA ARG A 364 -19.32 -18.99 -7.01
C ARG A 364 -20.76 -18.55 -6.75
N ILE A 365 -21.24 -17.54 -7.46
CA ILE A 365 -22.60 -17.00 -7.34
C ILE A 365 -23.65 -18.07 -7.67
N GLU A 366 -23.52 -18.77 -8.80
CA GLU A 366 -24.48 -19.81 -9.20
C GLU A 366 -24.48 -21.00 -8.23
N ARG A 367 -23.32 -21.41 -7.70
CA ARG A 367 -23.22 -22.49 -6.70
C ARG A 367 -23.87 -22.11 -5.37
N ALA A 368 -23.88 -20.84 -5.01
CA ALA A 368 -24.61 -20.30 -3.87
C ALA A 368 -26.14 -20.17 -4.11
N GLY A 369 -26.62 -20.48 -5.32
CA GLY A 369 -28.03 -20.34 -5.71
C GLY A 369 -28.40 -18.99 -6.31
N GLY A 370 -27.44 -18.07 -6.45
CA GLY A 370 -27.63 -16.75 -7.04
C GLY A 370 -27.76 -16.78 -8.56
N LYS A 371 -27.91 -15.60 -9.14
CA LYS A 371 -27.95 -15.41 -10.61
C LYS A 371 -27.08 -14.24 -11.03
N VAL A 372 -26.42 -14.39 -12.17
CA VAL A 372 -25.78 -13.29 -12.89
C VAL A 372 -26.62 -13.02 -14.13
N ILE A 373 -27.02 -11.77 -14.32
CA ILE A 373 -27.94 -11.33 -15.38
C ILE A 373 -27.26 -10.24 -16.20
N GLN A 374 -27.31 -10.35 -17.52
CA GLN A 374 -26.80 -9.32 -18.42
C GLN A 374 -27.79 -8.14 -18.50
N TRP A 375 -27.48 -7.07 -17.78
CA TRP A 375 -28.29 -5.85 -17.72
C TRP A 375 -27.37 -4.63 -17.62
N GLN A 376 -26.98 -4.05 -18.75
CA GLN A 376 -25.95 -3.00 -18.81
C GLN A 376 -24.63 -3.45 -18.11
N GLY A 377 -24.07 -4.55 -18.61
CA GLY A 377 -23.01 -5.32 -17.94
C GLY A 377 -23.56 -6.57 -17.25
N ALA A 378 -22.67 -7.46 -16.81
CA ALA A 378 -23.05 -8.62 -16.00
C ALA A 378 -23.30 -8.17 -14.56
N ARG A 379 -24.47 -8.50 -13.99
CA ARG A 379 -24.87 -8.04 -12.65
C ARG A 379 -25.39 -9.16 -11.76
N VAL A 380 -24.99 -9.15 -10.48
CA VAL A 380 -25.54 -10.05 -9.46
C VAL A 380 -27.02 -9.71 -9.25
N SER A 381 -27.89 -10.70 -9.43
CA SER A 381 -29.35 -10.57 -9.43
C SER A 381 -29.91 -9.48 -10.37
N GLY A 382 -29.13 -9.05 -11.37
CA GLY A 382 -29.46 -7.92 -12.24
C GLY A 382 -29.25 -6.53 -11.64
N VAL A 383 -28.72 -6.44 -10.41
CA VAL A 383 -28.58 -5.19 -9.64
C VAL A 383 -27.14 -4.68 -9.63
N LEU A 384 -26.22 -5.41 -9.00
CA LEU A 384 -24.87 -4.93 -8.70
C LEU A 384 -23.84 -5.40 -9.74
N ALA A 385 -22.98 -4.50 -10.23
CA ALA A 385 -22.00 -4.77 -11.30
C ALA A 385 -20.66 -5.36 -10.83
N MET A 386 -20.50 -5.51 -9.52
CA MET A 386 -19.40 -6.22 -8.86
C MET A 386 -19.94 -7.44 -8.10
N SER A 387 -19.11 -8.45 -7.93
CA SER A 387 -19.42 -9.72 -7.26
C SER A 387 -18.96 -9.78 -5.81
N ARG A 388 -18.18 -8.80 -5.34
CA ARG A 388 -17.68 -8.66 -3.97
C ARG A 388 -17.59 -7.19 -3.59
N SER A 389 -17.90 -6.87 -2.33
CA SER A 389 -17.89 -5.52 -1.74
C SER A 389 -17.99 -5.64 -0.22
N ILE A 390 -17.69 -4.56 0.50
CA ILE A 390 -18.05 -4.41 1.91
C ILE A 390 -19.47 -3.83 1.96
N GLY A 391 -20.33 -4.33 2.85
CA GLY A 391 -21.76 -3.95 2.90
C GLY A 391 -22.64 -4.89 2.08
N ASP A 392 -23.61 -4.33 1.34
CA ASP A 392 -24.55 -5.07 0.46
C ASP A 392 -25.23 -6.29 1.11
N GLU A 393 -25.67 -6.18 2.37
CA GLU A 393 -26.24 -7.29 3.13
C GLU A 393 -27.44 -7.95 2.42
N TYR A 394 -28.23 -7.17 1.68
CA TYR A 394 -29.36 -7.68 0.88
C TYR A 394 -28.97 -8.63 -0.28
N LEU A 395 -27.68 -8.70 -0.64
CA LEU A 395 -27.12 -9.61 -1.65
C LEU A 395 -26.24 -10.72 -1.06
N GLU A 396 -26.15 -10.86 0.27
CA GLU A 396 -25.58 -12.07 0.88
C GLU A 396 -26.40 -13.31 0.46
N PRO A 397 -25.77 -14.48 0.19
CA PRO A 397 -24.34 -14.78 0.20
C PRO A 397 -23.66 -14.64 -1.18
N TYR A 398 -24.27 -13.95 -2.14
CA TYR A 398 -23.80 -13.85 -3.52
C TYR A 398 -22.69 -12.81 -3.66
N VAL A 399 -22.88 -11.65 -3.02
CA VAL A 399 -21.85 -10.63 -2.81
C VAL A 399 -21.22 -10.88 -1.43
N ILE A 400 -19.89 -10.86 -1.36
CA ILE A 400 -19.11 -11.20 -0.16
C ILE A 400 -17.99 -10.18 0.07
N PRO A 401 -17.54 -9.95 1.32
CA PRO A 401 -16.47 -9.00 1.63
C PRO A 401 -15.05 -9.53 1.39
N ASP A 402 -14.91 -10.83 1.07
CA ASP A 402 -13.62 -11.54 0.95
C ASP A 402 -12.68 -10.94 -0.12
N PRO A 403 -11.55 -10.31 0.28
CA PRO A 403 -10.62 -9.70 -0.64
C PRO A 403 -9.70 -10.72 -1.32
N GLU A 404 -9.17 -10.35 -2.50
CA GLU A 404 -8.01 -10.99 -3.11
C GLU A 404 -6.74 -10.18 -2.81
N VAL A 405 -5.66 -10.88 -2.46
CA VAL A 405 -4.41 -10.25 -1.98
C VAL A 405 -3.24 -10.56 -2.91
N THR A 406 -2.44 -9.55 -3.25
CA THR A 406 -1.22 -9.67 -4.05
C THR A 406 0.00 -9.24 -3.24
N PHE A 407 0.89 -10.19 -2.94
CA PHE A 407 2.19 -9.92 -2.31
C PHE A 407 3.28 -9.70 -3.37
N MET A 408 3.69 -8.45 -3.59
CA MET A 408 4.61 -8.05 -4.67
C MET A 408 5.95 -7.49 -4.15
N PRO A 409 7.07 -8.20 -4.33
CA PRO A 409 8.41 -7.64 -4.09
C PRO A 409 8.69 -6.42 -4.99
N ARG A 410 9.29 -5.38 -4.42
CA ARG A 410 9.69 -4.17 -5.16
C ARG A 410 10.93 -4.42 -6.02
N ALA A 411 10.97 -3.75 -7.16
CA ALA A 411 12.08 -3.76 -8.10
C ALA A 411 12.63 -2.34 -8.32
N ARG A 412 13.88 -2.21 -8.79
CA ARG A 412 14.48 -0.88 -9.08
C ARG A 412 13.83 -0.21 -10.29
N GLU A 413 13.19 -1.03 -11.11
CA GLU A 413 12.45 -0.70 -12.31
C GLU A 413 11.10 -0.04 -11.99
N ASP A 414 10.57 -0.22 -10.78
CA ASP A 414 9.28 0.34 -10.34
C ASP A 414 9.25 1.87 -10.45
N GLU A 415 8.33 2.41 -11.23
CA GLU A 415 8.21 3.84 -11.50
C GLU A 415 7.15 4.47 -10.58
N CYS A 416 5.91 3.97 -10.61
CA CYS A 416 4.82 4.45 -9.79
C CYS A 416 3.76 3.36 -9.57
N LEU A 417 2.97 3.52 -8.51
CA LEU A 417 1.75 2.75 -8.23
C LEU A 417 0.56 3.71 -8.34
N ILE A 418 -0.55 3.23 -8.92
CA ILE A 418 -1.82 3.97 -9.02
C ILE A 418 -2.91 3.12 -8.38
N LEU A 419 -3.70 3.68 -7.47
CA LEU A 419 -4.98 3.13 -7.01
C LEU A 419 -6.08 4.08 -7.49
N ALA A 420 -7.20 3.56 -7.99
CA ALA A 420 -8.36 4.38 -8.34
C ALA A 420 -9.69 3.61 -8.39
N SER A 421 -10.79 4.36 -8.27
CA SER A 421 -12.17 3.93 -8.57
C SER A 421 -12.40 3.72 -10.07
N ASP A 422 -13.52 3.09 -10.44
CA ASP A 422 -13.78 2.73 -11.85
C ASP A 422 -13.98 3.96 -12.75
N GLY A 423 -14.37 5.11 -12.18
CA GLY A 423 -14.45 6.40 -12.86
C GLY A 423 -13.15 6.87 -13.53
N LEU A 424 -11.99 6.29 -13.18
CA LEU A 424 -10.76 6.36 -13.97
C LEU A 424 -10.67 5.23 -15.03
N TRP A 425 -10.84 3.99 -14.58
CA TRP A 425 -10.49 2.78 -15.34
C TRP A 425 -11.43 2.45 -16.49
N ASP A 426 -12.69 2.90 -16.43
CA ASP A 426 -13.69 2.73 -17.50
C ASP A 426 -13.34 3.54 -18.76
N VAL A 427 -12.52 4.59 -18.62
CA VAL A 427 -12.19 5.52 -19.73
C VAL A 427 -10.69 5.60 -20.07
N ILE A 428 -9.81 5.14 -19.18
CA ILE A 428 -8.35 5.15 -19.35
C ILE A 428 -7.78 3.75 -19.07
N SER A 429 -7.00 3.22 -20.02
CA SER A 429 -6.35 1.92 -19.88
C SER A 429 -5.24 1.94 -18.81
N ASN A 430 -4.96 0.78 -18.21
CA ASN A 430 -3.87 0.59 -17.25
C ASN A 430 -2.54 1.18 -17.76
N GLN A 431 -2.17 0.89 -19.02
CA GLN A 431 -0.93 1.36 -19.64
C GLN A 431 -0.93 2.88 -19.83
N ASP A 432 -2.03 3.46 -20.34
CA ASP A 432 -2.15 4.90 -20.54
C ASP A 432 -2.04 5.66 -19.21
N ALA A 433 -2.76 5.23 -18.16
CA ALA A 433 -2.75 5.86 -16.85
C ALA A 433 -1.33 5.88 -16.25
N CYS A 434 -0.65 4.72 -16.26
CA CYS A 434 0.74 4.58 -15.82
C CYS A 434 1.69 5.49 -16.61
N GLU A 435 1.59 5.51 -17.93
CA GLU A 435 2.43 6.36 -18.77
C GLU A 435 2.18 7.86 -18.53
N PHE A 436 0.93 8.29 -18.41
CA PHE A 436 0.59 9.69 -18.16
C PHE A 436 1.05 10.13 -16.76
N ALA A 437 0.84 9.32 -15.72
CA ALA A 437 1.34 9.61 -14.38
C ALA A 437 2.86 9.80 -14.38
N ARG A 438 3.59 8.84 -14.95
CA ARG A 438 5.06 8.90 -15.06
C ARG A 438 5.52 10.12 -15.87
N LYS A 439 4.88 10.43 -17.00
CA LYS A 439 5.20 11.62 -17.81
C LYS A 439 4.98 12.91 -17.02
N ARG A 440 3.92 13.00 -16.21
CA ARG A 440 3.61 14.17 -15.36
C ARG A 440 4.61 14.35 -14.23
N ILE A 441 4.93 13.30 -13.47
CA ILE A 441 5.96 13.32 -12.41
C ILE A 441 7.32 13.77 -12.98
N LEU A 442 7.74 13.19 -14.11
CA LEU A 442 9.00 13.57 -14.75
C LEU A 442 9.01 15.02 -15.25
N TRP A 443 7.89 15.50 -15.80
CA TRP A 443 7.78 16.89 -16.26
C TRP A 443 7.82 17.88 -15.09
N TRP A 444 7.16 17.55 -13.97
CA TRP A 444 7.17 18.36 -12.77
C TRP A 444 8.60 18.55 -12.23
N HIS A 445 9.35 17.46 -12.04
CA HIS A 445 10.73 17.56 -11.57
C HIS A 445 11.66 18.27 -12.56
N LYS A 446 11.43 18.14 -13.87
CA LYS A 446 12.21 18.88 -14.87
C LYS A 446 11.99 20.40 -14.74
N LYS A 447 10.80 20.84 -14.33
CA LYS A 447 10.44 22.26 -14.19
C LYS A 447 10.88 22.85 -12.84
N ASN A 448 10.67 22.11 -11.75
CA ASN A 448 10.79 22.63 -10.39
C ASN A 448 12.00 22.08 -9.62
N GLY A 449 12.73 21.11 -10.18
CA GLY A 449 13.85 20.45 -9.52
C GLY A 449 13.43 19.32 -8.57
N ALA A 450 14.28 19.05 -7.59
CA ALA A 450 13.99 18.13 -6.49
C ALA A 450 13.72 18.93 -5.21
N LEU A 451 12.65 18.58 -4.50
CA LEU A 451 12.36 19.09 -3.17
C LEU A 451 13.51 18.77 -2.18
N PRO A 452 13.78 19.64 -1.20
CA PRO A 452 14.70 19.35 -0.11
C PRO A 452 14.33 18.04 0.60
N LEU A 453 15.34 17.27 1.01
CA LEU A 453 15.13 15.97 1.68
C LEU A 453 14.27 16.07 2.95
N ALA A 454 14.39 17.18 3.70
CA ALA A 454 13.65 17.41 4.94
C ALA A 454 12.13 17.66 4.75
N GLU A 455 11.69 18.00 3.54
CA GLU A 455 10.27 18.29 3.24
C GLU A 455 9.55 17.09 2.61
N ARG A 456 10.29 16.02 2.28
CA ARG A 456 9.72 14.84 1.60
C ARG A 456 9.09 13.87 2.60
N GLY A 457 7.87 13.41 2.29
CA GLY A 457 7.13 12.44 3.10
C GLY A 457 6.30 13.01 4.25
N VAL A 458 6.40 14.32 4.52
CA VAL A 458 5.59 15.01 5.54
C VAL A 458 4.15 15.28 5.07
N GLY A 459 3.91 15.25 3.76
CA GLY A 459 2.61 15.43 3.12
C GLY A 459 2.67 15.04 1.64
N GLU A 460 1.67 15.46 0.86
CA GLU A 460 1.57 15.14 -0.56
C GLU A 460 2.77 15.67 -1.37
N ASP A 461 3.35 14.81 -2.20
CA ASP A 461 4.40 15.16 -3.15
C ASP A 461 3.76 15.86 -4.37
N GLN A 462 4.23 17.08 -4.65
CA GLN A 462 3.65 17.93 -5.69
C GLN A 462 3.79 17.36 -7.12
N ALA A 463 4.73 16.44 -7.38
CA ALA A 463 4.87 15.77 -8.67
C ALA A 463 3.82 14.67 -8.84
N CYS A 464 3.55 13.93 -7.76
CA CYS A 464 2.46 12.95 -7.68
C CYS A 464 1.09 13.64 -7.73
N GLN A 465 0.93 14.76 -7.03
CA GLN A 465 -0.29 15.55 -7.07
C GLN A 465 -0.58 16.08 -8.48
N ALA A 466 0.44 16.59 -9.19
CA ALA A 466 0.29 17.00 -10.58
C ALA A 466 -0.01 15.84 -11.55
N ALA A 467 0.18 14.59 -11.13
CA ALA A 467 -0.19 13.39 -11.88
C ALA A 467 -1.63 12.95 -11.60
N SER A 468 -2.06 12.86 -10.33
CA SER A 468 -3.45 12.57 -9.95
C SER A 468 -4.41 13.61 -10.55
N ASP A 469 -4.12 14.90 -10.36
CA ASP A 469 -4.83 16.04 -10.95
C ASP A 469 -4.99 15.96 -12.47
N TYR A 470 -4.00 15.39 -13.16
CA TYR A 470 -4.04 15.29 -14.62
C TYR A 470 -4.86 14.09 -15.07
N LEU A 471 -4.75 12.96 -14.37
CA LEU A 471 -5.52 11.75 -14.69
C LEU A 471 -7.02 11.99 -14.51
N SER A 472 -7.45 12.65 -13.43
CA SER A 472 -8.88 12.95 -13.21
C SER A 472 -9.44 13.91 -14.28
N LYS A 473 -8.70 14.97 -14.62
CA LYS A 473 -9.05 15.87 -15.73
C LYS A 473 -9.09 15.15 -17.07
N LEU A 474 -8.19 14.19 -17.32
CA LEU A 474 -8.16 13.39 -18.53
C LEU A 474 -9.32 12.37 -18.60
N ALA A 475 -9.74 11.80 -17.46
CA ALA A 475 -10.90 10.92 -17.37
C ALA A 475 -12.20 11.68 -17.70
N ILE A 476 -12.40 12.88 -17.14
CA ILE A 476 -13.51 13.78 -17.51
C ILE A 476 -13.47 14.11 -19.01
N GLN A 477 -12.29 14.46 -19.55
CA GLN A 477 -12.13 14.75 -20.99
C GLN A 477 -12.45 13.55 -21.90
N LYS A 478 -12.23 12.33 -21.42
CA LYS A 478 -12.60 11.08 -22.10
C LYS A 478 -14.06 10.65 -21.88
N GLY A 479 -14.83 11.44 -21.14
CA GLY A 479 -16.27 11.25 -20.96
C GLY A 479 -16.67 10.45 -19.73
N SER A 480 -15.78 10.29 -18.73
CA SER A 480 -16.19 9.78 -17.42
C SER A 480 -17.25 10.71 -16.83
N LYS A 481 -18.33 10.10 -16.32
CA LYS A 481 -19.45 10.79 -15.67
C LYS A 481 -19.55 10.42 -14.19
N ASP A 482 -18.60 9.63 -13.71
CA ASP A 482 -18.64 9.09 -12.37
C ASP A 482 -17.96 10.01 -11.35
N ASN A 483 -17.96 9.59 -10.08
CA ASN A 483 -16.95 10.03 -9.14
C ASN A 483 -15.57 9.54 -9.60
N ILE A 484 -14.51 10.28 -9.26
CA ILE A 484 -13.16 9.95 -9.71
C ILE A 484 -12.18 10.14 -8.55
N SER A 485 -11.72 9.03 -7.99
CA SER A 485 -10.72 8.96 -6.95
C SER A 485 -9.46 8.28 -7.44
N ILE A 486 -8.30 8.91 -7.23
CA ILE A 486 -7.00 8.45 -7.72
C ILE A 486 -5.93 8.79 -6.69
N ILE A 487 -5.17 7.79 -6.26
CA ILE A 487 -3.91 7.94 -5.51
C ILE A 487 -2.78 7.55 -6.45
N VAL A 488 -1.81 8.44 -6.64
CA VAL A 488 -0.57 8.17 -7.37
C VAL A 488 0.59 8.17 -6.39
N VAL A 489 1.40 7.11 -6.38
CA VAL A 489 2.59 6.96 -5.50
C VAL A 489 3.85 6.84 -6.36
N ASP A 490 4.84 7.71 -6.17
CA ASP A 490 6.15 7.60 -6.82
C ASP A 490 7.04 6.59 -6.07
N LEU A 491 7.48 5.55 -6.79
CA LEU A 491 8.28 4.47 -6.22
C LEU A 491 9.80 4.71 -6.40
N LYS A 492 10.20 5.77 -7.08
CA LYS A 492 11.60 6.17 -7.25
C LYS A 492 12.07 7.09 -6.12
N ALA A 493 12.98 6.61 -5.29
CA ALA A 493 13.62 7.42 -4.23
C ALA A 493 14.21 8.75 -4.75
N GLN A 494 14.82 8.76 -5.94
CA GLN A 494 15.34 9.97 -6.60
C GLN A 494 15.16 9.90 -8.11
N ARG A 495 14.65 10.98 -8.72
CA ARG A 495 14.58 11.17 -10.17
C ARG A 495 15.62 12.20 -10.62
N LYS A 496 16.77 11.71 -11.09
CA LYS A 496 17.87 12.57 -11.57
C LYS A 496 17.79 12.76 -13.09
N PHE A 497 17.78 14.01 -13.52
CA PHE A 497 17.89 14.37 -14.93
C PHE A 497 19.37 14.60 -15.24
N LYS A 498 19.89 13.90 -16.26
CA LYS A 498 21.16 14.31 -16.86
C LYS A 498 20.91 15.60 -17.64
N THR A 499 21.43 16.71 -17.15
CA THR A 499 21.68 17.86 -18.01
C THR A 499 22.61 17.41 -19.15
N ARG A 500 22.27 17.79 -20.38
CA ARG A 500 23.24 17.75 -21.48
C ARG A 500 24.19 18.92 -21.24
N SER A 501 25.41 18.60 -20.83
CA SER A 501 26.60 19.45 -20.93
C SER A 501 26.99 19.62 -22.40
#